data_AF-A0A7Z9WPF0-F1
#
_entry.id   AF-A0A7Z9WPF0-F1
#
_cell.length_a   1.000
_cell.length_b   1.000
_cell.length_c   1.000
_cell.angle_alpha   90.00
_cell.angle_beta   90.00
_cell.angle_gamma   90.00
#
_symmetry.space_group_name_H-M   'P 1'
#
loop_
_entity.id
_entity.type
_entity.pdbx_description
1 polymer ?
#
loop_
_entity_poly.entity_id
_entity_poly.type
_entity_poly.pdbx_seq_one_letter_code
_entity_poly.pdbx_strand_id
1 'polypeptide(L)'
;MRVKRVSFLLAALLSLVWSTQGAGFRQATIYYNEACADCAHYIDERLTPLLKELGVKEIIKKDFINDRSVRKELVDKSSRLGVPPELQGHFTVFIDERIVLEGHVPEGVIRDLFRASNYEKILVYQDLMGEKVASYKVWAFRGPVKEYPIDTPIAEYLSWFAAHKDELEPPKELWTTRQWLPLIVSTGLLDGINPCAFAVLLFFIAFLFTGTQPLPEFQLADCGVGPGGPT
;
A
#
# COMPACT_ATOMS: atom_id res chain seq x y z
N MET A 1 -42.20 -45.86 45.14
CA MET A 1 -41.81 -46.05 43.72
C MET A 1 -42.20 -44.79 42.94
N ARG A 2 -41.34 -43.75 42.90
CA ARG A 2 -40.46 -43.33 41.77
C ARG A 2 -41.14 -43.20 40.40
N VAL A 3 -41.85 -42.09 40.18
CA VAL A 3 -42.16 -41.55 38.85
C VAL A 3 -41.95 -40.03 38.88
N LYS A 4 -40.71 -39.56 38.67
CA LYS A 4 -40.40 -38.12 38.49
C LYS A 4 -39.04 -37.91 37.81
N ARG A 5 -38.83 -38.32 36.55
CA ARG A 5 -37.63 -37.90 35.77
C ARG A 5 -37.83 -38.07 34.26
N VAL A 6 -38.70 -37.29 33.60
CA VAL A 6 -38.67 -37.22 32.11
C VAL A 6 -38.83 -35.81 31.53
N SER A 7 -39.27 -34.80 32.28
CA SER A 7 -39.64 -33.51 31.66
C SER A 7 -38.53 -32.43 31.55
N PHE A 8 -37.24 -32.76 31.69
CA PHE A 8 -36.17 -31.74 31.64
C PHE A 8 -35.28 -31.77 30.40
N LEU A 9 -35.51 -32.67 29.43
CA LEU A 9 -34.66 -32.78 28.24
C LEU A 9 -35.18 -32.01 27.00
N LEU A 10 -36.40 -31.47 27.04
CA LEU A 10 -36.95 -30.76 25.87
C LEU A 10 -36.69 -29.24 25.87
N ALA A 11 -36.24 -28.66 26.98
CA ALA A 11 -35.96 -27.22 27.09
C ALA A 11 -34.52 -26.83 26.71
N ALA A 12 -33.60 -27.80 26.57
CA ALA A 12 -32.20 -27.55 26.25
C ALA A 12 -31.88 -27.55 24.73
N LEU A 13 -32.86 -27.89 23.88
CA LEU A 13 -32.72 -27.93 22.42
C LEU A 13 -33.21 -26.65 21.72
N LEU A 14 -33.76 -25.68 22.45
CA LEU A 14 -34.34 -24.46 21.89
C LEU A 14 -33.49 -23.19 22.04
N SER A 15 -32.24 -23.30 22.52
CA SER A 15 -31.35 -22.15 22.79
C SER A 15 -30.10 -22.07 21.91
N LEU A 16 -29.95 -22.95 20.91
CA LEU A 16 -28.91 -22.85 19.88
C LEU A 16 -29.47 -22.42 18.52
N VAL A 17 -30.35 -21.42 18.51
CA VAL A 17 -30.44 -20.53 17.34
C VAL A 17 -29.50 -19.38 17.61
N TRP A 18 -28.20 -19.63 17.52
CA TRP A 18 -27.28 -18.54 17.20
C TRP A 18 -27.65 -18.11 15.79
N SER A 19 -28.47 -17.06 15.71
CA SER A 19 -28.59 -16.26 14.51
C SER A 19 -27.17 -15.91 14.08
N THR A 20 -26.67 -16.60 13.06
CA THR A 20 -25.60 -16.12 12.21
C THR A 20 -26.18 -14.91 11.46
N GLN A 21 -26.44 -13.82 12.19
CA GLN A 21 -26.49 -12.52 11.56
C GLN A 21 -25.14 -12.40 10.88
N GLY A 22 -25.15 -12.44 9.54
CA GLY A 22 -23.96 -12.18 8.74
C GLY A 22 -23.26 -10.98 9.35
N ALA A 23 -21.97 -11.13 9.64
CA ALA A 23 -21.19 -10.08 10.28
C ALA A 23 -21.27 -8.83 9.42
N GLY A 24 -22.24 -7.97 9.73
CA GLY A 24 -22.49 -6.72 9.02
C GLY A 24 -21.27 -5.84 9.21
N PHE A 25 -20.87 -5.14 8.14
CA PHE A 25 -19.67 -4.34 8.15
C PHE A 25 -19.76 -3.26 9.23
N ARG A 26 -18.81 -3.24 10.18
CA ARG A 26 -18.91 -2.36 11.36
C ARG A 26 -18.12 -1.08 11.16
N GLN A 27 -16.90 -1.21 10.68
CA GLN A 27 -15.94 -0.12 10.66
C GLN A 27 -15.18 -0.08 9.33
N ALA A 28 -14.91 1.12 8.82
CA ALA A 28 -13.95 1.35 7.76
C ALA A 28 -12.84 2.29 8.25
N THR A 29 -11.57 1.96 7.98
CA THR A 29 -10.43 2.86 8.20
C THR A 29 -9.85 3.27 6.86
N ILE A 30 -9.84 4.58 6.59
CA ILE A 30 -9.35 5.20 5.36
C ILE A 30 -8.00 5.84 5.68
N TYR A 31 -6.94 5.32 5.09
CA TYR A 31 -5.60 5.91 5.13
C TYR A 31 -5.42 6.71 3.85
N TYR A 32 -5.23 8.01 3.96
CA TYR A 32 -5.15 8.92 2.82
C TYR A 32 -4.13 10.02 3.06
N ASN A 33 -3.78 10.75 2.00
CA ASN A 33 -3.02 11.98 2.10
C ASN A 33 -4.01 13.16 2.14
N GLU A 34 -4.08 13.88 3.26
CA GLU A 34 -4.97 15.04 3.40
C GLU A 34 -4.60 16.18 2.43
N ALA A 35 -3.33 16.27 2.01
CA ALA A 35 -2.89 17.26 1.04
C ALA A 35 -3.30 16.92 -0.42
N CYS A 36 -3.88 15.74 -0.68
CA CYS A 36 -4.41 15.38 -2.00
C CYS A 36 -5.88 15.83 -2.10
N ALA A 37 -6.12 16.99 -2.72
CA ALA A 37 -7.46 17.56 -2.87
C ALA A 37 -8.44 16.62 -3.58
N ASP A 38 -8.02 15.99 -4.67
CA ASP A 38 -8.87 15.06 -5.44
C ASP A 38 -9.23 13.80 -4.62
N CYS A 39 -8.27 13.30 -3.84
CA CYS A 39 -8.48 12.15 -2.96
C CYS A 39 -9.47 12.50 -1.84
N ALA A 40 -9.28 13.66 -1.19
CA ALA A 40 -10.17 14.12 -0.13
C ALA A 40 -11.60 14.33 -0.63
N HIS A 41 -11.77 14.96 -1.80
CA HIS A 41 -13.07 15.14 -2.44
C HIS A 41 -13.75 13.81 -2.76
N TYR A 42 -13.04 12.86 -3.37
CA TYR A 42 -13.58 11.52 -3.63
C TYR A 42 -14.01 10.80 -2.35
N ILE A 43 -13.17 10.85 -1.31
CA ILE A 43 -13.43 10.21 -0.02
C ILE A 43 -14.66 10.82 0.65
N ASP A 44 -14.80 12.15 0.63
CA ASP A 44 -15.82 12.87 1.37
C ASP A 44 -17.17 12.85 0.67
N GLU A 45 -17.18 13.05 -0.65
CA GLU A 45 -18.42 13.23 -1.42
C GLU A 45 -18.96 11.94 -2.03
N ARG A 46 -18.12 10.92 -2.23
CA ARG A 46 -18.51 9.67 -2.90
C ARG A 46 -18.38 8.47 -1.98
N LEU A 47 -17.17 8.19 -1.51
CA LEU A 47 -16.88 6.95 -0.80
C LEU A 47 -17.52 6.90 0.59
N THR A 48 -17.37 7.96 1.40
CA THR A 48 -17.92 8.00 2.76
C THR A 48 -19.45 7.86 2.77
N PRO A 49 -20.21 8.59 1.93
CA PRO A 49 -21.66 8.40 1.81
C PRO A 49 -22.05 6.99 1.38
N LEU A 50 -21.34 6.43 0.38
CA LEU A 50 -21.59 5.08 -0.12
C LEU A 50 -21.39 4.02 0.99
N LEU A 51 -20.28 4.09 1.74
CA LEU A 51 -20.02 3.14 2.82
C LEU A 51 -21.09 3.21 3.92
N LYS A 52 -21.56 4.41 4.26
CA LYS A 52 -22.67 4.60 5.21
C LYS A 52 -23.98 4.01 4.68
N GLU A 53 -24.30 4.25 3.41
CA GLU A 53 -25.47 3.68 2.73
C GLU A 53 -25.43 2.14 2.77
N LEU A 54 -24.25 1.57 2.58
CA LEU A 54 -24.00 0.13 2.62
C LEU A 54 -23.92 -0.46 4.04
N GLY A 55 -24.14 0.36 5.08
CA GLY A 55 -24.29 -0.09 6.46
C GLY A 55 -23.02 -0.03 7.32
N VAL A 56 -21.92 0.55 6.84
CA VAL A 56 -20.73 0.81 7.66
C VAL A 56 -21.07 1.86 8.72
N LYS A 57 -20.92 1.51 10.00
CA LYS A 57 -21.36 2.34 11.13
C LYS A 57 -20.33 3.39 11.52
N GLU A 58 -19.06 3.02 11.48
CA GLU A 58 -17.95 3.87 11.90
C GLU A 58 -16.95 4.01 10.75
N ILE A 59 -16.55 5.25 10.45
CA ILE A 59 -15.56 5.54 9.42
C ILE A 59 -14.46 6.39 10.06
N ILE A 60 -13.25 5.85 10.14
CA ILE A 60 -12.07 6.50 10.69
C ILE A 60 -11.19 6.93 9.53
N LYS A 61 -10.80 8.20 9.47
CA LYS A 61 -9.86 8.73 8.48
C LYS A 61 -8.53 9.01 9.16
N LYS A 62 -7.42 8.60 8.54
CA LYS A 62 -6.07 8.77 9.06
C LYS A 62 -5.15 9.34 7.98
N ASP A 63 -4.45 10.42 8.30
CA ASP A 63 -3.46 11.01 7.40
C ASP A 63 -2.10 10.33 7.57
N PHE A 64 -1.69 9.53 6.58
CA PHE A 64 -0.41 8.82 6.63
C PHE A 64 0.78 9.69 6.19
N ILE A 65 0.54 10.86 5.60
CA ILE A 65 1.62 11.76 5.19
C ILE A 65 2.16 12.51 6.39
N ASN A 66 1.27 13.13 7.16
CA ASN A 66 1.65 13.99 8.29
C ASN A 66 1.88 13.23 9.60
N ASP A 67 1.34 12.01 9.76
CA ASP A 67 1.54 11.18 10.94
C ASP A 67 2.39 9.93 10.63
N ARG A 68 3.63 9.92 11.15
CA ARG A 68 4.56 8.77 10.99
C ARG A 68 4.05 7.50 11.64
N SER A 69 3.29 7.60 12.73
CA SER A 69 2.73 6.43 13.42
C SER A 69 1.63 5.79 12.58
N VAL A 70 0.78 6.60 11.95
CA VAL A 70 -0.24 6.15 10.98
C VAL A 70 0.43 5.52 9.76
N ARG A 71 1.48 6.12 9.22
CA ARG A 71 2.22 5.53 8.09
C ARG A 71 2.78 4.16 8.45
N LYS A 72 3.40 4.03 9.63
CA LYS A 72 3.90 2.75 10.13
C LYS A 72 2.76 1.74 10.30
N GLU A 73 1.63 2.17 10.84
CA GLU A 73 0.44 1.32 10.99
C GLU A 73 -0.05 0.78 9.64
N LEU A 74 -0.16 1.63 8.61
CA LEU A 74 -0.56 1.25 7.25
C LEU A 74 0.42 0.25 6.63
N VAL A 75 1.72 0.53 6.71
CA VAL A 75 2.77 -0.36 6.19
C VAL A 75 2.75 -1.70 6.90
N ASP A 76 2.68 -1.70 8.23
CA ASP A 76 2.64 -2.93 9.03
C ASP A 76 1.36 -3.73 8.72
N LYS A 77 0.20 -3.07 8.55
CA LYS A 77 -1.07 -3.74 8.20
C LYS A 77 -1.01 -4.37 6.81
N SER A 78 -0.57 -3.63 5.80
CA SER A 78 -0.45 -4.11 4.41
C SER A 78 0.57 -5.25 4.30
N SER A 79 1.69 -5.13 5.01
CA SER A 79 2.73 -6.18 5.05
C SER A 79 2.24 -7.46 5.71
N ARG A 80 1.53 -7.37 6.85
CA ARG A 80 0.92 -8.55 7.51
C ARG A 80 -0.12 -9.25 6.64
N LEU A 81 -0.77 -8.52 5.75
CA LEU A 81 -1.73 -9.07 4.80
C LEU A 81 -1.05 -9.62 3.54
N GLY A 82 0.25 -9.39 3.36
CA GLY A 82 0.98 -9.79 2.16
C GLY A 82 0.54 -9.02 0.91
N VAL A 83 0.03 -7.80 1.06
CA VAL A 83 -0.39 -6.97 -0.08
C VAL A 83 0.83 -6.63 -0.93
N PRO A 84 0.89 -7.07 -2.20
CA PRO A 84 2.06 -6.85 -3.02
C PRO A 84 2.15 -5.36 -3.42
N PRO A 85 3.37 -4.81 -3.63
CA PRO A 85 3.56 -3.38 -3.89
C PRO A 85 2.75 -2.84 -5.07
N GLU A 86 2.53 -3.66 -6.12
CA GLU A 86 1.75 -3.29 -7.31
C GLU A 86 0.24 -3.16 -7.07
N LEU A 87 -0.25 -3.52 -5.87
CA LEU A 87 -1.65 -3.35 -5.45
C LEU A 87 -1.81 -2.25 -4.40
N GLN A 88 -0.78 -1.49 -4.06
CA GLN A 88 -0.88 -0.38 -3.12
C GLN A 88 -1.27 0.90 -3.85
N GLY A 89 -2.44 1.45 -3.53
CA GLY A 89 -2.97 2.67 -4.16
C GLY A 89 -2.51 3.97 -3.49
N HIS A 90 -2.91 5.11 -4.03
CA HIS A 90 -2.61 6.43 -3.43
C HIS A 90 -3.36 6.67 -2.11
N PHE A 91 -4.42 5.91 -1.85
CA PHE A 91 -5.07 5.78 -0.55
C PHE A 91 -5.60 4.35 -0.39
N THR A 92 -5.79 3.93 0.85
CA THR A 92 -6.21 2.56 1.18
C THR A 92 -7.38 2.59 2.15
N VAL A 93 -8.37 1.75 1.92
CA VAL A 93 -9.53 1.59 2.81
C VAL A 93 -9.63 0.14 3.28
N PHE A 94 -9.56 -0.05 4.58
CA PHE A 94 -9.85 -1.33 5.21
C PHE A 94 -11.26 -1.31 5.77
N ILE A 95 -12.13 -2.18 5.29
CA ILE A 95 -13.49 -2.36 5.79
C ILE A 95 -13.51 -3.66 6.60
N ASP A 96 -13.59 -3.49 7.91
CA ASP A 96 -13.24 -4.49 8.91
C ASP A 96 -11.92 -5.19 8.54
N GLU A 97 -11.90 -6.52 8.57
CA GLU A 97 -10.77 -7.36 8.17
C GLU A 97 -11.10 -8.16 6.89
N ARG A 98 -12.11 -7.73 6.12
CA ARG A 98 -12.66 -8.49 4.99
C ARG A 98 -12.45 -7.84 3.63
N ILE A 99 -12.53 -6.51 3.53
CA ILE A 99 -12.39 -5.81 2.24
C ILE A 99 -11.26 -4.80 2.35
N VAL A 100 -10.36 -4.80 1.37
CA VAL A 100 -9.34 -3.78 1.16
C VAL A 100 -9.64 -3.11 -0.18
N LEU A 101 -9.84 -1.80 -0.17
CA LEU A 101 -9.96 -1.00 -1.38
C LEU A 101 -8.69 -0.17 -1.53
N GLU A 102 -8.06 -0.25 -2.70
CA GLU A 102 -6.81 0.45 -3.01
C GLU A 102 -7.09 1.40 -4.17
N GLY A 103 -7.07 2.70 -3.88
CA GLY A 103 -7.43 3.75 -4.84
C GLY A 103 -8.94 3.92 -5.08
N HIS A 104 -9.26 4.58 -6.19
CA HIS A 104 -10.58 4.94 -6.70
C HIS A 104 -11.40 3.77 -7.29
N VAL A 105 -11.71 2.77 -6.46
CA VAL A 105 -12.57 1.64 -6.86
C VAL A 105 -13.99 2.10 -7.24
N PRO A 106 -14.55 1.67 -8.39
CA PRO A 106 -15.89 2.06 -8.83
C PRO A 106 -17.00 1.66 -7.85
N GLU A 107 -18.02 2.52 -7.71
CA GLU A 107 -19.12 2.29 -6.76
C GLU A 107 -19.90 1.01 -7.04
N GLY A 108 -20.11 0.65 -8.31
CA GLY A 108 -20.79 -0.60 -8.69
C GLY A 108 -20.07 -1.82 -8.14
N VAL A 109 -18.73 -1.84 -8.24
CA VAL A 109 -17.88 -2.90 -7.68
C VAL A 109 -18.00 -2.95 -6.15
N ILE A 110 -17.95 -1.80 -5.48
CA ILE A 110 -18.10 -1.73 -4.01
C ILE A 110 -19.48 -2.26 -3.57
N ARG A 111 -20.56 -1.87 -4.25
CA ARG A 111 -21.92 -2.32 -3.94
C ARG A 111 -22.06 -3.83 -4.08
N ASP A 112 -21.48 -4.40 -5.13
CA ASP A 112 -21.54 -5.83 -5.38
C ASP A 112 -20.71 -6.64 -4.37
N LEU A 113 -19.56 -6.11 -3.93
CA LEU A 113 -18.81 -6.69 -2.81
C LEU A 113 -19.67 -6.80 -1.55
N PHE A 114 -20.35 -5.72 -1.17
CA PHE A 114 -21.18 -5.70 0.05
C PHE A 114 -22.38 -6.66 -0.02
N ARG A 115 -22.84 -7.01 -1.22
CA ARG A 115 -23.91 -8.00 -1.43
C ARG A 115 -23.40 -9.44 -1.39
N ALA A 116 -22.14 -9.64 -1.73
CA ALA A 116 -21.53 -10.96 -1.80
C ALA A 116 -21.03 -11.44 -0.42
N SER A 117 -21.04 -12.77 -0.24
CA SER A 117 -20.63 -13.43 1.01
C SER A 117 -19.69 -14.61 0.79
N ASN A 118 -19.33 -14.91 -0.47
CA ASN A 118 -18.57 -16.08 -0.87
C ASN A 118 -17.03 -15.87 -0.84
N TYR A 119 -16.56 -14.88 -0.09
CA TYR A 119 -15.14 -14.62 0.13
C TYR A 119 -14.89 -14.29 1.61
N GLU A 120 -13.73 -14.74 2.10
CA GLU A 120 -13.26 -14.44 3.45
C GLU A 120 -12.65 -13.05 3.51
N LYS A 121 -11.71 -12.78 2.60
CA LYS A 121 -11.00 -11.52 2.45
C LYS A 121 -10.76 -11.21 0.98
N ILE A 122 -10.85 -9.94 0.59
CA ILE A 122 -10.65 -9.49 -0.79
C ILE A 122 -10.01 -8.11 -0.84
N LEU A 123 -9.14 -7.93 -1.83
CA LEU A 123 -8.56 -6.65 -2.21
C LEU A 123 -9.05 -6.29 -3.61
N VAL A 124 -9.47 -5.03 -3.79
CA VAL A 124 -9.76 -4.46 -5.11
C VAL A 124 -8.92 -3.21 -5.30
N TYR A 125 -8.24 -3.14 -6.45
CA TYR A 125 -7.34 -2.06 -6.81
C TYR A 125 -7.81 -1.37 -8.10
N GLN A 126 -7.95 -0.05 -8.04
CA GLN A 126 -8.09 0.81 -9.21
C GLN A 126 -7.71 2.23 -8.80
N ASP A 127 -6.61 2.76 -9.34
CA ASP A 127 -5.97 3.96 -8.80
C ASP A 127 -5.94 5.14 -9.79
N LEU A 128 -6.40 4.92 -11.02
CA LEU A 128 -6.54 5.94 -12.06
C LEU A 128 -7.87 6.68 -11.90
N MET A 129 -7.87 7.93 -12.34
CA MET A 129 -9.04 8.82 -12.35
C MET A 129 -9.30 9.37 -13.76
N GLY A 130 -10.57 9.66 -14.06
CA GLY A 130 -11.01 10.29 -15.31
C GLY A 130 -11.27 9.30 -16.45
N GLU A 131 -11.27 9.80 -17.69
CA GLU A 131 -11.65 9.06 -18.91
C GLU A 131 -10.73 7.87 -19.27
N LYS A 132 -9.65 7.65 -18.51
CA LYS A 132 -8.63 6.62 -18.76
C LYS A 132 -8.81 5.36 -17.92
N VAL A 133 -9.88 5.27 -17.12
CA VAL A 133 -10.14 4.08 -16.31
C VAL A 133 -10.67 2.95 -17.21
N ALA A 134 -9.81 1.99 -17.53
CA ALA A 134 -10.13 0.88 -18.44
C ALA A 134 -10.39 -0.46 -17.74
N SER A 135 -9.81 -0.68 -16.57
CA SER A 135 -9.82 -1.97 -15.87
C SER A 135 -9.81 -1.80 -14.36
N TYR A 136 -9.95 -2.88 -13.60
CA TYR A 136 -9.65 -2.94 -12.18
C TYR A 136 -9.04 -4.31 -11.85
N LYS A 137 -8.30 -4.39 -10.75
CA LYS A 137 -7.66 -5.63 -10.29
C LYS A 137 -8.33 -6.14 -9.02
N VAL A 138 -8.40 -7.45 -8.88
CA VAL A 138 -9.00 -8.13 -7.74
C VAL A 138 -8.11 -9.27 -7.26
N TRP A 139 -8.00 -9.42 -5.95
CA TRP A 139 -7.24 -10.49 -5.32
C TRP A 139 -7.84 -10.89 -3.97
N ALA A 140 -8.29 -12.14 -3.84
CA ALA A 140 -8.86 -12.72 -2.63
C ALA A 140 -7.80 -13.36 -1.72
N PHE A 141 -6.58 -12.79 -1.72
CA PHE A 141 -5.45 -13.27 -0.91
C PHE A 141 -5.12 -14.75 -1.15
N ARG A 142 -5.42 -15.29 -2.34
CA ARG A 142 -5.00 -16.63 -2.78
C ARG A 142 -4.88 -16.63 -4.29
N GLY A 143 -3.88 -17.34 -4.80
CA GLY A 143 -3.63 -17.43 -6.23
C GLY A 143 -3.27 -16.08 -6.87
N PRO A 144 -3.41 -15.96 -8.20
CA PRO A 144 -2.99 -14.78 -8.94
C PRO A 144 -3.95 -13.60 -8.75
N VAL A 145 -3.40 -12.40 -8.87
CA VAL A 145 -4.17 -11.17 -9.11
C VAL A 145 -4.86 -11.31 -10.48
N LYS A 146 -6.15 -10.99 -10.54
CA LYS A 146 -6.93 -10.96 -11.78
C LYS A 146 -7.26 -9.52 -12.14
N GLU A 147 -7.24 -9.21 -13.43
CA GLU A 147 -7.60 -7.90 -13.97
C GLU A 147 -8.82 -8.06 -14.87
N TYR A 148 -9.77 -7.14 -14.76
CA TYR A 148 -11.02 -7.14 -15.51
C TYR A 148 -11.28 -5.75 -16.11
N PRO A 149 -11.92 -5.66 -17.29
CA PRO A 149 -12.44 -4.40 -17.82
C PRO A 149 -13.36 -3.70 -16.82
N ILE A 150 -13.41 -2.37 -16.82
CA ILE A 150 -14.09 -1.57 -15.79
C ILE A 150 -15.59 -1.87 -15.65
N ASP A 151 -16.25 -2.21 -16.76
CA ASP A 151 -17.67 -2.52 -16.80
C ASP A 151 -18.00 -3.97 -16.39
N THR A 152 -16.97 -4.80 -16.14
CA THR A 152 -17.16 -6.20 -15.78
C THR A 152 -17.60 -6.31 -14.32
N PRO A 153 -18.73 -6.94 -13.99
CA PRO A 153 -19.17 -7.12 -12.61
C PRO A 153 -18.18 -7.97 -11.82
N ILE A 154 -17.89 -7.58 -10.57
CA ILE A 154 -16.99 -8.34 -9.70
C ILE A 154 -17.50 -9.75 -9.37
N ALA A 155 -18.80 -9.99 -9.56
CA ALA A 155 -19.42 -11.31 -9.44
C ALA A 155 -18.75 -12.37 -10.34
N GLU A 156 -18.15 -11.97 -11.47
CA GLU A 156 -17.40 -12.86 -12.35
C GLU A 156 -16.14 -13.40 -11.65
N TYR A 157 -15.34 -12.50 -11.05
CA TYR A 157 -14.20 -12.89 -10.22
C TYR A 157 -14.63 -13.77 -9.05
N LEU A 158 -15.69 -13.39 -8.35
CA LEU A 158 -16.15 -14.12 -7.17
C LEU A 158 -16.63 -15.54 -7.50
N SER A 159 -17.27 -15.71 -8.65
CA SER A 159 -17.71 -17.01 -9.15
C SER A 159 -16.52 -17.88 -9.56
N TRP A 160 -15.56 -17.30 -10.29
CA TRP A 160 -14.30 -17.97 -10.60
C TRP A 160 -13.54 -18.37 -9.33
N PHE A 161 -13.41 -17.47 -8.36
CA PHE A 161 -12.70 -17.73 -7.11
C PHE A 161 -13.38 -18.84 -6.31
N ALA A 162 -14.70 -18.80 -6.16
CA ALA A 162 -15.44 -19.84 -5.44
C ALA A 162 -15.25 -21.23 -6.05
N ALA A 163 -15.12 -21.34 -7.37
CA ALA A 163 -14.89 -22.59 -8.08
C ALA A 163 -13.46 -23.14 -7.95
N HIS A 164 -12.46 -22.28 -7.74
CA HIS A 164 -11.04 -22.67 -7.76
C HIS A 164 -10.32 -22.53 -6.41
N LYS A 165 -10.94 -21.89 -5.41
CA LYS A 165 -10.30 -21.49 -4.15
C LYS A 165 -9.51 -22.60 -3.45
N ASP A 166 -9.94 -23.84 -3.55
CA ASP A 166 -9.32 -24.96 -2.85
C ASP A 166 -7.98 -25.39 -3.49
N GLU A 167 -7.79 -25.07 -4.77
CA GLU A 167 -6.58 -25.34 -5.55
C GLU A 167 -5.58 -24.17 -5.53
N LEU A 168 -6.01 -22.98 -5.09
CA LEU A 168 -5.19 -21.78 -5.10
C LEU A 168 -4.21 -21.74 -3.92
N GLU A 169 -2.94 -21.45 -4.21
CA GLU A 169 -1.92 -21.24 -3.19
C GLU A 169 -2.26 -20.04 -2.28
N PRO A 170 -1.98 -20.12 -0.97
CA PRO A 170 -2.07 -18.96 -0.07
C PRO A 170 -1.07 -17.86 -0.49
N PRO A 171 -1.18 -16.63 0.05
CA PRO A 171 -0.21 -15.57 -0.23
C PRO A 171 1.19 -16.07 0.08
N LYS A 172 2.11 -15.91 -0.87
CA LYS A 172 3.52 -16.14 -0.58
C LYS A 172 3.95 -15.04 0.37
N GLU A 173 4.41 -15.41 1.56
CA GLU A 173 5.05 -14.48 2.50
C GLU A 173 6.13 -13.71 1.75
N LEU A 174 5.85 -12.44 1.45
CA LEU A 174 6.80 -11.57 0.76
C LEU A 174 7.99 -11.39 1.69
N TRP A 175 9.15 -11.70 1.16
CA TRP A 175 10.39 -11.85 1.90
C TRP A 175 10.74 -10.47 2.42
N THR A 176 10.71 -10.32 3.74
CA THR A 176 10.92 -9.02 4.40
C THR A 176 12.20 -8.36 3.91
N THR A 177 12.24 -7.02 3.86
CA THR A 177 13.43 -6.22 3.48
C THR A 177 14.70 -6.66 4.22
N ARG A 178 14.55 -7.22 5.43
CA ARG A 178 15.64 -7.79 6.22
C ARG A 178 16.37 -8.97 5.56
N GLN A 179 15.68 -9.76 4.74
CA GLN A 179 16.26 -10.87 3.98
C GLN A 179 16.99 -10.39 2.72
N TRP A 180 16.56 -9.25 2.17
CA TRP A 180 17.21 -8.60 1.03
C TRP A 180 18.38 -7.70 1.41
N LEU A 181 18.38 -7.17 2.65
CA LEU A 181 19.41 -6.25 3.13
C LEU A 181 20.83 -6.78 2.93
N PRO A 182 21.17 -8.05 3.25
CA PRO A 182 22.51 -8.58 3.02
C PRO A 182 22.86 -8.61 1.53
N LEU A 183 21.91 -8.94 0.65
CA LEU A 183 22.13 -8.96 -0.79
C LEU A 183 22.44 -7.54 -1.29
N ILE A 184 21.55 -6.58 -0.99
CA ILE A 184 21.70 -5.17 -1.42
C ILE A 184 23.00 -4.55 -0.87
N VAL A 185 23.30 -4.78 0.41
CA VAL A 185 24.53 -4.28 1.03
C VAL A 185 25.75 -4.93 0.41
N SER A 186 25.72 -6.25 0.17
CA SER A 186 26.85 -6.95 -0.44
C SER A 186 27.11 -6.50 -1.88
N THR A 187 26.06 -6.36 -2.70
CA THR A 187 26.19 -5.92 -4.09
C THR A 187 26.62 -4.46 -4.16
N GLY A 188 26.02 -3.59 -3.34
CA GLY A 188 26.40 -2.19 -3.26
C GLY A 188 27.84 -1.98 -2.75
N LEU A 189 28.29 -2.80 -1.78
CA LEU A 189 29.67 -2.75 -1.29
C LEU A 189 30.68 -3.23 -2.34
N LEU A 190 30.34 -4.31 -3.07
CA LEU A 190 31.18 -4.82 -4.17
C LEU A 190 31.29 -3.80 -5.31
N ASP A 191 30.18 -3.15 -5.68
CA ASP A 191 30.18 -2.08 -6.69
C ASP A 191 30.93 -0.83 -6.21
N GLY A 192 30.85 -0.49 -4.92
CA GLY A 192 31.57 0.63 -4.33
C GLY A 192 33.09 0.43 -4.25
N ILE A 193 33.56 -0.82 -4.16
CA ILE A 193 35.00 -1.18 -4.16
C ILE A 193 35.53 -1.27 -5.61
N ASN A 194 34.68 -1.12 -6.62
CA ASN A 194 35.11 -1.11 -8.01
C ASN A 194 36.11 0.04 -8.25
N PRO A 195 37.33 -0.23 -8.76
CA PRO A 195 38.35 0.79 -9.00
C PRO A 195 37.88 1.94 -9.90
N CYS A 196 36.87 1.70 -10.76
CA CYS A 196 36.27 2.73 -11.60
C CYS A 196 35.45 3.76 -10.80
N ALA A 197 34.59 3.31 -9.89
CA ALA A 197 33.78 4.19 -9.04
C ALA A 197 34.67 5.03 -8.10
N PHE A 198 35.73 4.41 -7.57
CA PHE A 198 36.70 5.08 -6.71
C PHE A 198 37.45 6.21 -7.43
N ALA A 199 37.88 6.00 -8.68
CA ALA A 199 38.57 7.02 -9.47
C ALA A 199 37.69 8.26 -9.72
N VAL A 200 36.41 8.07 -10.03
CA VAL A 200 35.45 9.18 -10.22
C VAL A 200 35.23 9.95 -8.91
N LEU A 201 35.13 9.23 -7.78
CA LEU A 201 34.94 9.86 -6.47
C LEU A 201 36.16 10.69 -6.06
N LEU A 202 37.38 10.19 -6.29
CA LEU A 202 38.61 10.96 -6.06
C LEU A 202 38.72 12.19 -6.96
N PHE A 203 38.35 12.07 -8.24
CA PHE A 203 38.31 13.20 -9.16
C PHE A 203 37.33 14.28 -8.68
N PHE A 204 36.14 13.88 -8.23
CA PHE A 204 35.13 14.80 -7.72
C PHE A 204 35.61 15.53 -6.45
N ILE A 205 36.24 14.82 -5.51
CA ILE A 205 36.83 15.42 -4.32
C ILE A 205 37.93 16.42 -4.72
N ALA A 206 38.82 16.05 -5.62
CA ALA A 206 39.89 16.95 -6.09
C ALA A 206 39.32 18.22 -6.74
N PHE A 207 38.25 18.09 -7.53
CA PHE A 207 37.56 19.22 -8.14
C PHE A 207 36.96 20.16 -7.09
N LEU A 208 36.29 19.62 -6.07
CA LEU A 208 35.73 20.41 -4.97
C LEU A 208 36.81 21.16 -4.19
N PHE A 209 37.94 20.52 -3.89
CA PHE A 209 39.05 21.17 -3.19
C PHE A 209 39.68 22.29 -4.02
N THR A 210 39.78 22.11 -5.34
CA THR A 210 40.30 23.13 -6.26
C THR A 210 39.35 24.34 -6.33
N GLY A 211 38.03 24.11 -6.29
CA GLY A 211 37.03 25.19 -6.30
C GLY A 211 36.91 25.98 -4.99
N THR A 212 37.49 25.50 -3.88
CA THR A 212 37.47 26.17 -2.57
C THR A 212 38.72 27.00 -2.26
N GLN A 213 39.69 27.10 -3.18
CA GLN A 213 40.87 27.94 -2.97
C GLN A 213 40.52 29.43 -3.18
N PRO A 214 40.65 30.31 -2.17
CA PRO A 214 40.63 31.74 -2.41
C PRO A 214 41.81 32.11 -3.30
N LEU A 215 41.56 32.92 -4.33
CA LEU A 215 42.57 33.37 -5.30
C LEU A 215 43.82 33.87 -4.55
N PRO A 216 45.03 33.39 -4.89
CA PRO A 216 46.24 33.97 -4.32
C PRO A 216 46.33 35.42 -4.78
N GLU A 217 46.46 36.31 -3.80
CA GLU A 217 46.69 37.74 -4.00
C GLU A 217 47.92 37.92 -4.88
N PHE A 218 47.71 38.42 -6.10
CA PHE A 218 48.75 38.63 -7.10
C PHE A 218 49.67 39.75 -6.61
N GLN A 219 50.76 39.38 -5.94
CA GLN A 219 51.82 40.29 -5.53
C GLN A 219 52.54 40.79 -6.79
N LEU A 220 52.25 42.04 -7.16
CA LEU A 220 52.97 42.79 -8.20
C LEU A 220 54.46 42.82 -7.85
N ALA A 221 55.24 42.01 -8.54
CA ALA A 221 56.69 42.06 -8.49
C ALA A 221 57.16 43.37 -9.14
N ASP A 222 57.89 44.17 -8.36
CA ASP A 222 58.64 45.34 -8.78
C ASP A 222 59.48 45.04 -10.04
N CYS A 223 59.16 45.70 -11.16
CA CYS A 223 60.03 45.75 -12.32
C CYS A 223 61.21 46.68 -12.01
N GLY A 224 62.27 46.11 -11.44
CA GLY A 224 63.57 46.77 -11.28
C GLY A 224 64.15 47.18 -12.64
N VAL A 225 64.32 48.49 -12.83
CA VAL A 225 65.06 49.07 -13.95
C VAL A 225 66.56 48.90 -13.68
N GLY A 226 67.20 47.98 -14.40
CA GLY A 226 68.66 47.83 -14.45
C GLY A 226 69.27 48.56 -15.67
N PRO A 227 70.52 49.05 -15.58
CA PRO A 227 71.09 50.03 -16.51
C PRO A 227 71.87 49.40 -17.67
N GLY A 228 71.98 50.12 -18.80
CA GLY A 228 73.00 49.86 -19.83
C GLY A 228 72.58 50.25 -21.25
N GLY A 229 73.33 51.19 -21.86
CA GLY A 229 73.19 51.66 -23.26
C GLY A 229 73.52 50.59 -24.33
N PRO A 230 73.59 50.95 -25.63
CA PRO A 230 74.68 51.81 -26.14
C PRO A 230 74.31 52.75 -27.32
N THR A 231 75.08 53.83 -27.50
CA THR A 231 75.90 54.22 -28.70
C THR A 231 76.41 55.64 -28.50
#